data_AF-A0A165SDJ5-F1
#
_entry.id   AF-A0A165SDJ5-F1
#
_cell.length_a   1.000
_cell.length_b   1.000
_cell.length_c   1.000
_cell.angle_alpha   90.00
_cell.angle_beta   90.00
_cell.angle_gamma   90.00
#
_symmetry.space_group_name_H-M   'P 1'
#
loop_
_entity.id
_entity.type
_entity.pdbx_description
1 polymer ?
#
loop_
_entity_poly.entity_id
_entity_poly.type
_entity_poly.pdbx_seq_one_letter_code
_entity_poly.pdbx_strand_id
1 'polypeptide(L)'
;MNQKPALLTLVMLAMTAHAGSALAALPNFSATCPTDIRVKSQGGNVFINGKKATLKTLAPAAYSATSGKVVIGITFDLPASEPTLDYVIKHDRRAHGFCTVHAWSAGKAAALPMAKGDSPYQGKWIAKNRETGATVANIQVDGKEQVWVNGVKVKAKRADGALQFRQGTILYTLQGDPRIRDESDWNDSDVQNTGPIRLE
;
A
#
# COMPACT_ATOMS: atom_id res chain seq x y z
N MET A 1 20.53 66.42 -19.81
CA MET A 1 19.08 66.71 -19.91
C MET A 1 18.45 65.50 -20.57
N ASN A 2 17.46 64.76 -20.09
CA ASN A 2 16.70 64.66 -18.83
C ASN A 2 16.06 63.24 -18.90
N GLN A 3 16.30 62.41 -17.88
CA GLN A 3 15.30 61.78 -17.00
C GLN A 3 14.46 60.61 -17.54
N LYS A 4 14.57 59.48 -16.81
CA LYS A 4 13.78 58.23 -16.86
C LYS A 4 12.42 58.43 -16.15
N PRO A 5 11.43 57.56 -16.41
CA PRO A 5 11.00 56.61 -15.37
C PRO A 5 10.82 55.18 -15.94
N ALA A 6 11.42 54.15 -15.34
CA ALA A 6 10.87 53.36 -14.25
C ALA A 6 9.72 52.43 -14.70
N LEU A 7 10.03 51.15 -14.88
CA LEU A 7 9.17 50.05 -14.42
C LEU A 7 9.99 48.76 -14.34
N LEU A 8 10.51 48.51 -13.14
CA LEU A 8 10.93 47.19 -12.69
C LEU A 8 9.71 46.28 -12.73
N THR A 9 9.79 45.15 -13.45
CA THR A 9 8.90 44.02 -13.19
C THR A 9 9.75 42.88 -12.64
N LEU A 10 9.69 42.73 -11.32
CA LEU A 10 10.22 41.58 -10.58
C LEU A 10 9.45 40.33 -11.06
N VAL A 11 10.09 39.44 -11.82
CA VAL A 11 9.57 38.07 -11.98
C VAL A 11 9.94 37.33 -10.70
N MET A 12 8.97 37.23 -9.78
CA MET A 12 9.04 36.40 -8.59
C MET A 12 9.33 34.96 -9.00
N LEU A 13 10.50 34.49 -8.55
CA LEU A 13 10.91 33.10 -8.54
C LEU A 13 9.88 32.31 -7.70
N ALA A 14 8.94 31.62 -8.35
CA ALA A 14 8.06 30.69 -7.66
C ALA A 14 8.90 29.47 -7.24
N MET A 15 9.48 29.54 -6.04
CA MET A 15 9.98 28.37 -5.34
C MET A 15 8.81 27.40 -5.19
N THR A 16 8.77 26.37 -6.02
CA THR A 16 7.90 25.21 -5.81
C THR A 16 8.32 24.59 -4.49
N ALA A 17 7.52 24.88 -3.46
CA ALA A 17 7.59 24.18 -2.19
C ALA A 17 7.46 22.69 -2.51
N HIS A 18 8.55 21.97 -2.35
CA HIS A 18 8.54 20.53 -2.33
C HIS A 18 7.64 20.15 -1.17
N ALA A 19 6.46 19.59 -1.45
CA ALA A 19 5.62 19.02 -0.42
C ALA A 19 6.48 17.95 0.27
N GLY A 20 6.94 18.28 1.48
CA GLY A 20 7.74 17.38 2.30
C GLY A 20 7.01 16.06 2.39
N SER A 21 7.72 14.99 2.04
CA SER A 21 7.24 13.62 2.19
C SER A 21 6.68 13.48 3.60
N ALA A 22 5.37 13.24 3.69
CA ALA A 22 4.75 12.89 4.95
C ALA A 22 5.56 11.75 5.55
N LEU A 23 6.21 11.99 6.69
CA LEU A 23 6.89 10.93 7.44
C LEU A 23 5.83 9.86 7.68
N ALA A 24 5.96 8.74 6.98
CA ALA A 24 4.98 7.68 6.99
C ALA A 24 4.78 7.27 8.45
N ALA A 25 3.60 7.59 8.99
CA ALA A 25 3.22 7.17 10.32
C ALA A 25 3.36 5.66 10.39
N LEU A 26 4.13 5.16 11.36
CA LEU A 26 4.38 3.73 11.52
C LEU A 26 3.03 2.97 11.47
N PRO A 27 2.84 2.03 10.53
CA PRO A 27 1.59 1.31 10.40
C PRO A 27 1.22 0.56 11.67
N ASN A 28 -0.07 0.38 11.96
CA ASN A 28 -0.46 -0.41 13.11
C ASN A 28 -0.19 -1.89 12.83
N PHE A 29 0.36 -2.60 13.81
CA PHE A 29 0.58 -4.05 13.73
C PHE A 29 0.63 -4.67 15.11
N SER A 30 0.57 -6.00 15.18
CA SER A 30 0.73 -6.81 16.37
C SER A 30 1.51 -8.08 16.04
N ALA A 31 2.51 -8.38 16.86
CA ALA A 31 3.41 -9.51 16.67
C ALA A 31 3.83 -10.11 18.02
N THR A 32 4.27 -11.37 17.99
CA THR A 32 4.89 -12.03 19.13
C THR A 32 6.27 -12.54 18.76
N CYS A 33 7.29 -12.11 19.49
CA CYS A 33 8.63 -12.69 19.38
C CYS A 33 8.77 -13.86 20.35
N PRO A 34 9.73 -14.77 20.11
CA PRO A 34 10.07 -15.82 21.08
C PRO A 34 10.26 -15.28 22.50
N THR A 35 10.03 -16.12 23.51
CA THR A 35 9.93 -15.73 24.93
C THR A 35 8.70 -14.89 25.30
N ASP A 36 7.64 -14.99 24.47
CA ASP A 36 6.34 -14.32 24.67
C ASP A 36 6.44 -12.77 24.73
N ILE A 37 7.39 -12.21 23.97
CA ILE A 37 7.52 -10.75 23.84
C ILE A 37 6.44 -10.26 22.89
N ARG A 38 5.46 -9.53 23.43
CA ARG A 38 4.36 -8.96 22.64
C ARG A 38 4.74 -7.58 22.14
N VAL A 39 4.65 -7.38 20.83
CA VAL A 39 4.93 -6.12 20.16
C VAL A 39 3.65 -5.61 19.52
N LYS A 40 3.32 -4.33 19.75
CA LYS A 40 2.18 -3.67 19.14
C LYS A 40 2.59 -2.29 18.63
N SER A 41 2.29 -1.98 17.38
CA SER A 41 2.28 -0.60 16.91
C SER A 41 0.87 -0.04 16.88
N GLN A 42 0.69 1.15 17.46
CA GLN A 42 -0.58 1.84 17.49
C GLN A 42 -0.38 3.35 17.47
N GLY A 43 -1.00 4.02 16.49
CA GLY A 43 -0.98 5.49 16.39
C GLY A 43 0.43 6.06 16.27
N GLY A 44 1.29 5.41 15.48
CA GLY A 44 2.69 5.81 15.27
C GLY A 44 3.64 5.49 16.44
N ASN A 45 3.15 4.89 17.52
CA ASN A 45 3.97 4.45 18.64
C ASN A 45 4.17 2.93 18.59
N VAL A 46 5.23 2.44 19.25
CA VAL A 46 5.47 1.00 19.46
C VAL A 46 5.43 0.70 20.95
N PHE A 47 4.83 -0.43 21.30
CA PHE A 47 4.71 -0.95 22.65
C PHE A 47 5.31 -2.35 22.69
N ILE A 48 6.15 -2.62 23.69
CA ILE A 48 6.76 -3.92 23.96
C ILE A 48 6.26 -4.37 25.34
N ASN A 49 5.58 -5.52 25.40
CA ASN A 49 4.89 -6.02 26.59
C ASN A 49 3.96 -4.97 27.23
N GLY A 50 3.26 -4.22 26.39
CA GLY A 50 2.34 -3.14 26.81
C GLY A 50 3.03 -1.84 27.26
N LYS A 51 4.36 -1.81 27.41
CA LYS A 51 5.10 -0.59 27.74
C LYS A 51 5.51 0.15 26.47
N LYS A 52 5.24 1.45 26.43
CA LYS A 52 5.68 2.30 25.31
C LYS A 52 7.21 2.23 25.16
N ALA A 53 7.66 1.85 23.98
CA ALA A 53 9.07 1.73 23.63
C ALA A 53 9.60 3.06 23.09
N THR A 54 10.92 3.25 23.20
CA THR A 54 11.62 4.32 22.51
C THR A 54 11.83 3.91 21.06
N LEU A 55 11.23 4.66 20.13
CA LEU A 55 11.34 4.42 18.69
C LEU A 55 12.44 5.30 18.08
N LYS A 56 13.33 4.70 17.30
CA LYS A 56 14.36 5.37 16.51
C LYS A 56 14.22 4.98 15.05
N THR A 57 14.19 5.95 14.14
CA THR A 57 14.31 5.69 12.70
C THR A 57 15.77 5.42 12.37
N LEU A 58 16.06 4.28 11.75
CA LEU A 58 17.39 3.89 11.33
C LEU A 58 17.64 4.25 9.86
N ALA A 59 16.63 4.03 9.01
CA ALA A 59 16.63 4.34 7.60
C ALA A 59 15.17 4.56 7.13
N PRO A 60 14.92 4.96 5.87
CA PRO A 60 13.57 4.93 5.32
C PRO A 60 12.95 3.55 5.52
N ALA A 61 11.74 3.51 6.10
CA ALA A 61 11.01 2.28 6.38
C ALA A 61 11.71 1.25 7.31
N ALA A 62 12.76 1.66 8.03
CA ALA A 62 13.45 0.83 9.01
C ALA A 62 13.56 1.55 10.36
N TYR A 63 13.10 0.88 11.41
CA TYR A 63 12.97 1.44 12.75
C TYR A 63 13.52 0.48 13.80
N SER A 64 13.94 1.04 14.94
CA SER A 64 14.28 0.29 16.13
C SER A 64 13.40 0.74 17.29
N ALA A 65 12.70 -0.20 17.92
CA ALA A 65 11.92 0.03 19.13
C ALA A 65 12.63 -0.63 20.32
N THR A 66 12.96 0.15 21.36
CA THR A 66 13.67 -0.34 22.54
C THR A 66 12.82 -0.17 23.80
N SER A 67 12.74 -1.24 24.61
CA SER A 67 12.16 -1.18 25.95
C SER A 67 13.02 -2.00 26.93
N GLY A 68 13.73 -1.31 27.82
CA GLY A 68 14.71 -1.92 28.71
C GLY A 68 15.84 -2.62 27.93
N LYS A 69 15.95 -3.94 28.10
CA LYS A 69 16.95 -4.77 27.40
C LYS A 69 16.46 -5.29 26.05
N VAL A 70 15.16 -5.24 25.76
CA VAL A 70 14.60 -5.76 24.51
C VAL A 70 14.70 -4.69 23.43
N VAL A 71 15.24 -5.08 22.27
CA VAL A 71 15.29 -4.25 21.07
C VAL A 71 14.58 -5.01 19.95
N ILE A 72 13.65 -4.33 19.28
CA ILE A 72 12.92 -4.83 18.13
C ILE A 72 13.36 -4.03 16.91
N GLY A 73 13.91 -4.70 15.91
CA GLY A 73 14.05 -4.15 14.56
C GLY A 73 12.73 -4.30 13.81
N ILE A 74 12.33 -3.26 13.09
CA ILE A 74 11.08 -3.21 12.32
C ILE A 74 11.44 -2.69 10.93
N THR A 75 11.30 -3.54 9.93
CA THR A 75 11.64 -3.20 8.54
C THR A 75 10.45 -3.47 7.64
N PHE A 76 10.19 -2.57 6.70
CA PHE A 76 9.20 -2.77 5.64
C PHE A 76 9.93 -2.78 4.30
N ASP A 77 9.69 -3.82 3.51
CA ASP A 77 10.29 -3.94 2.17
C ASP A 77 9.67 -2.95 1.19
N LEU A 78 8.40 -2.59 1.38
CA LEU A 78 7.67 -1.60 0.61
C LEU A 78 6.76 -0.76 1.52
N PRO A 79 6.38 0.46 1.11
CA PRO A 79 5.38 1.24 1.82
C PRO A 79 4.10 0.40 2.00
N ALA A 80 3.64 0.26 3.25
CA ALA A 80 2.44 -0.52 3.55
C ALA A 80 2.56 -2.04 3.23
N SER A 81 3.76 -2.64 3.34
CA SER A 81 3.92 -4.09 3.43
C SER A 81 3.72 -4.61 4.86
N GLU A 82 3.59 -5.94 5.00
CA GLU A 82 3.80 -6.58 6.30
C GLU A 82 5.21 -6.27 6.80
N PRO A 83 5.38 -5.89 8.08
CA PRO A 83 6.71 -5.62 8.61
C PRO A 83 7.44 -6.93 8.94
N THR A 84 8.72 -6.98 8.61
CA THR A 84 9.62 -7.98 9.19
C THR A 84 10.11 -7.47 10.53
N LEU A 85 9.95 -8.29 11.57
CA LEU A 85 10.42 -7.98 12.92
C LEU A 85 11.50 -8.96 13.35
N ASP A 86 12.67 -8.44 13.70
CA ASP A 86 13.70 -9.14 14.44
C ASP A 86 13.77 -8.63 15.88
N TYR A 87 14.19 -9.50 16.80
CA TYR A 87 14.40 -9.12 18.19
C TYR A 87 15.79 -9.52 18.65
N VAL A 88 16.32 -8.72 19.59
CA VAL A 88 17.50 -9.06 20.38
C VAL A 88 17.29 -8.66 21.83
N ILE A 89 17.87 -9.41 22.76
CA ILE A 89 17.96 -9.02 24.18
C ILE A 89 19.39 -8.60 24.49
N LYS A 90 19.57 -7.36 24.93
CA LYS A 90 20.89 -6.83 25.34
C LYS A 90 21.51 -7.73 26.41
N HIS A 91 22.78 -8.07 26.20
CA HIS A 91 23.59 -8.95 27.04
C HIS A 91 23.16 -10.44 27.05
N ASP A 92 22.25 -10.85 26.16
CA ASP A 92 21.97 -12.27 25.91
C ASP A 92 22.22 -12.59 24.44
N ARG A 93 23.36 -13.25 24.17
CA ARG A 93 23.76 -13.63 22.81
C ARG A 93 22.89 -14.71 22.19
N ARG A 94 22.06 -15.42 22.97
CA ARG A 94 21.20 -16.50 22.48
C ARG A 94 19.78 -16.03 22.21
N ALA A 95 19.35 -14.94 22.82
CA ALA A 95 18.01 -14.39 22.64
C ALA A 95 17.96 -13.42 21.45
N HIS A 96 18.00 -14.00 20.25
CA HIS A 96 17.78 -13.30 18.98
C HIS A 96 16.93 -14.15 18.04
N GLY A 97 16.22 -13.51 17.11
CA GLY A 97 15.43 -14.20 16.11
C GLY A 97 14.36 -13.31 15.50
N PHE A 98 13.40 -13.93 14.82
CA PHE A 98 12.28 -13.23 14.18
C PHE A 98 11.00 -13.36 15.00
N CYS A 99 10.16 -12.34 14.91
CA CYS A 99 8.84 -12.34 15.52
C CYS A 99 7.80 -12.85 14.51
N THR A 100 6.75 -13.49 15.01
CA THR A 100 5.57 -13.84 14.22
C THR A 100 4.60 -12.67 14.23
N VAL A 101 4.31 -12.11 13.05
CA VAL A 101 3.29 -11.07 12.89
C VAL A 101 1.92 -11.73 12.80
N HIS A 102 0.97 -11.25 13.61
CA HIS A 102 -0.38 -11.81 13.67
C HIS A 102 -1.41 -10.94 12.96
N ALA A 103 -1.17 -9.63 12.97
CA ALA A 103 -2.05 -8.65 12.35
C ALA A 103 -1.24 -7.42 12.00
N TRP A 104 -1.53 -6.84 10.84
CA TRP A 104 -0.97 -5.56 10.44
C TRP A 104 -1.99 -4.83 9.57
N SER A 105 -2.02 -3.52 9.69
CA SER A 105 -2.71 -2.66 8.73
C SER A 105 -1.64 -2.03 7.88
N ALA A 106 -1.71 -2.18 6.56
CA ALA A 106 -1.06 -1.25 5.67
C ALA A 106 -1.46 0.15 6.13
N GLY A 107 -0.48 1.05 6.33
CA GLY A 107 -0.71 2.37 6.90
C GLY A 107 -1.76 3.16 6.10
N LYS A 108 -1.99 4.44 6.42
CA LYS A 108 -3.06 5.26 5.81
C LYS A 108 -3.07 5.33 4.25
N ALA A 109 -2.11 4.73 3.56
CA ALA A 109 -2.11 4.44 2.13
C ALA A 109 -3.05 3.28 1.68
N ALA A 110 -3.60 2.46 2.59
CA ALA A 110 -4.47 1.32 2.24
C ALA A 110 -5.89 1.43 2.79
N ALA A 111 -6.52 2.60 2.68
CA ALA A 111 -7.96 2.71 2.78
C ALA A 111 -8.66 2.24 1.48
N LEU A 112 -8.29 1.08 0.95
CA LEU A 112 -9.15 0.34 0.02
C LEU A 112 -9.50 -0.99 0.72
N PRO A 113 -10.74 -1.16 1.18
CA PRO A 113 -11.14 -2.34 1.93
C PRO A 113 -10.78 -3.62 1.15
N MET A 114 -10.26 -4.63 1.85
CA MET A 114 -10.37 -5.99 1.36
C MET A 114 -11.87 -6.30 1.32
N ALA A 115 -12.39 -6.75 0.18
CA ALA A 115 -13.76 -7.23 0.17
C ALA A 115 -13.86 -8.40 1.14
N LYS A 116 -14.85 -8.32 2.02
CA LYS A 116 -15.17 -9.36 2.99
C LYS A 116 -15.78 -10.55 2.25
N GLY A 117 -14.93 -11.46 1.77
CA GLY A 117 -15.39 -12.71 1.17
C GLY A 117 -14.28 -13.64 0.74
N ASP A 118 -14.69 -14.82 0.26
CA ASP A 118 -13.84 -15.98 0.03
C ASP A 118 -12.86 -15.83 -1.15
N SER A 119 -12.83 -14.68 -1.82
CA SER A 119 -11.94 -14.39 -2.95
C SER A 119 -11.21 -13.05 -2.79
N PRO A 120 -9.90 -13.00 -3.11
CA PRO A 120 -9.11 -11.77 -3.09
C PRO A 120 -9.53 -10.74 -4.14
N TYR A 121 -10.30 -11.13 -5.16
CA TYR A 121 -10.78 -10.24 -6.22
C TYR A 121 -12.19 -9.73 -5.98
N GLN A 122 -12.89 -10.25 -4.97
CA GLN A 122 -14.27 -9.86 -4.68
C GLN A 122 -14.38 -8.34 -4.55
N GLY A 123 -15.49 -7.77 -5.02
CA GLY A 123 -15.78 -6.35 -4.89
C GLY A 123 -16.20 -5.70 -6.20
N LYS A 124 -16.34 -4.37 -6.16
CA LYS A 124 -16.63 -3.54 -7.32
C LYS A 124 -15.37 -2.84 -7.75
N TRP A 125 -15.13 -2.79 -9.06
CA TRP A 125 -13.93 -2.22 -9.65
C TRP A 125 -14.31 -1.32 -10.81
N ILE A 126 -13.53 -0.26 -11.02
CA ILE A 126 -13.72 0.73 -12.07
C ILE A 126 -12.47 0.72 -12.95
N ALA A 127 -12.67 0.39 -14.23
CA ALA A 127 -11.66 0.54 -15.27
C ALA A 127 -11.74 1.98 -15.82
N LYS A 128 -10.62 2.70 -15.80
CA LYS A 128 -10.53 4.05 -16.37
C LYS A 128 -9.56 4.07 -17.54
N ASN A 129 -9.85 4.92 -18.52
CA ASN A 129 -8.91 5.23 -19.59
C ASN A 129 -7.73 6.02 -19.03
N ARG A 130 -6.50 5.60 -19.37
CA ARG A 130 -5.27 6.22 -18.86
C ARG A 130 -5.12 7.68 -19.25
N GLU A 131 -5.52 8.04 -20.47
CA GLU A 131 -5.34 9.37 -21.04
C GLU A 131 -6.46 10.32 -20.65
N THR A 132 -7.71 9.87 -20.77
CA THR A 132 -8.90 10.72 -20.58
C THR A 132 -9.49 10.63 -19.17
N GLY A 133 -9.15 9.59 -18.40
CA GLY A 133 -9.77 9.31 -17.10
C GLY A 133 -11.22 8.85 -17.19
N ALA A 134 -11.79 8.73 -18.39
CA ALA A 134 -13.16 8.29 -18.61
C ALA A 134 -13.37 6.85 -18.10
N THR A 135 -14.57 6.56 -17.60
CA THR A 135 -14.91 5.20 -17.16
C THR A 135 -15.14 4.32 -18.36
N VAL A 136 -14.39 3.22 -18.43
CA VAL A 136 -14.44 2.23 -19.53
C VAL A 136 -15.31 1.05 -19.14
N ALA A 137 -15.25 0.62 -17.87
CA ALA A 137 -16.09 -0.46 -17.38
C ALA A 137 -16.30 -0.39 -15.87
N ASN A 138 -17.51 -0.80 -15.46
CA ASN A 138 -17.84 -1.16 -14.08
C ASN A 138 -17.81 -2.68 -13.95
N ILE A 139 -16.92 -3.19 -13.10
CA ILE A 139 -16.66 -4.62 -12.94
C ILE A 139 -17.12 -5.03 -11.55
N GLN A 140 -17.85 -6.15 -11.45
CA GLN A 140 -18.20 -6.75 -10.18
C GLN A 140 -17.67 -8.17 -10.12
N VAL A 141 -17.10 -8.53 -8.98
CA VAL A 141 -16.61 -9.88 -8.69
C VAL A 141 -17.26 -10.36 -7.40
N ASP A 142 -17.90 -11.54 -7.42
CA ASP A 142 -18.47 -12.14 -6.22
C ASP A 142 -17.44 -12.99 -5.44
N GLY A 143 -17.88 -13.62 -4.34
CA GLY A 143 -17.00 -14.47 -3.52
C GLY A 143 -16.57 -15.77 -4.18
N LYS A 144 -17.21 -16.14 -5.29
CA LYS A 144 -16.91 -17.33 -6.10
C LYS A 144 -16.16 -16.98 -7.38
N GLU A 145 -15.69 -15.73 -7.50
CA GLU A 145 -14.96 -15.22 -8.67
C GLU A 145 -15.77 -15.21 -9.97
N GLN A 146 -17.10 -15.15 -9.83
CA GLN A 146 -17.96 -14.84 -10.95
C GLN A 146 -17.82 -13.35 -11.24
N VAL A 147 -17.63 -13.02 -12.52
CA VAL A 147 -17.33 -11.65 -12.94
C VAL A 147 -18.44 -11.11 -13.83
N TRP A 148 -18.84 -9.86 -13.58
CA TRP A 148 -19.73 -9.07 -14.43
C TRP A 148 -19.02 -7.82 -14.89
N VAL A 149 -19.06 -7.54 -16.19
CA VAL A 149 -18.54 -6.31 -16.79
C VAL A 149 -19.72 -5.53 -17.36
N ASN A 150 -19.97 -4.34 -16.83
CA ASN A 150 -21.12 -3.50 -17.17
C ASN A 150 -22.46 -4.25 -17.00
N GLY A 151 -22.56 -5.10 -15.97
CA GLY A 151 -23.74 -5.91 -15.67
C GLY A 151 -23.84 -7.21 -16.47
N VAL A 152 -22.97 -7.45 -17.45
CA VAL A 152 -22.95 -8.69 -18.24
C VAL A 152 -21.97 -9.68 -17.65
N LYS A 153 -22.44 -10.90 -17.33
CA LYS A 153 -21.59 -11.96 -16.79
C LYS A 153 -20.60 -12.45 -17.85
N VAL A 154 -19.32 -12.54 -17.49
CA VAL A 154 -18.24 -13.01 -18.38
C VAL A 154 -17.55 -14.24 -17.80
N LYS A 155 -16.82 -14.97 -18.65
CA LYS A 155 -15.93 -16.03 -18.20
C LYS A 155 -14.65 -15.40 -17.64
N ALA A 156 -14.27 -15.82 -16.44
CA ALA A 156 -13.03 -15.45 -15.79
C ALA A 156 -12.17 -16.70 -15.54
N LYS A 157 -10.86 -16.52 -15.55
CA LYS A 157 -9.89 -17.55 -15.21
C LYS A 157 -8.79 -16.95 -14.36
N ARG A 158 -8.23 -17.75 -13.46
CA ARG A 158 -6.97 -17.42 -12.80
C ARG A 158 -5.81 -17.76 -13.73
N ALA A 159 -4.87 -16.84 -13.89
CA ALA A 159 -3.62 -17.04 -14.61
C ALA A 159 -2.54 -16.18 -13.94
N ASP A 160 -1.39 -16.78 -13.64
CA ASP A 160 -0.21 -16.07 -13.12
C ASP A 160 -0.47 -15.19 -11.90
N GLY A 161 -1.33 -15.64 -10.98
CA GLY A 161 -1.69 -14.91 -9.76
C GLY A 161 -2.75 -13.81 -9.95
N ALA A 162 -3.20 -13.56 -11.18
CA ALA A 162 -4.24 -12.60 -11.51
C ALA A 162 -5.56 -13.28 -11.91
N LEU A 163 -6.67 -12.54 -11.81
CA LEU A 163 -7.95 -12.91 -12.39
C LEU A 163 -8.10 -12.21 -13.73
N GLN A 164 -8.11 -12.99 -14.81
CA GLN A 164 -8.22 -12.50 -16.18
C GLN A 164 -9.60 -12.83 -16.75
N PHE A 165 -10.22 -11.84 -17.41
CA PHE A 165 -11.48 -12.00 -18.12
C PHE A 165 -11.55 -11.04 -19.31
N ARG A 166 -12.46 -11.31 -20.23
CA ARG A 166 -12.61 -10.55 -21.47
C ARG A 166 -14.06 -10.16 -21.72
N GLN A 167 -14.26 -8.98 -22.30
CA GLN A 167 -15.51 -8.56 -22.92
C GLN A 167 -15.18 -8.01 -24.31
N GLY A 168 -15.51 -8.77 -25.36
CA GLY A 168 -15.06 -8.46 -26.72
C GLY A 168 -13.54 -8.55 -26.84
N THR A 169 -12.92 -7.48 -27.37
CA THR A 169 -11.46 -7.34 -27.56
C THR A 169 -10.72 -6.93 -26.29
N ILE A 170 -11.44 -6.43 -25.28
CA ILE A 170 -10.85 -5.90 -24.06
C ILE A 170 -10.49 -7.04 -23.11
N LEU A 171 -9.21 -7.10 -22.73
CA LEU A 171 -8.69 -7.94 -21.66
C LEU A 171 -8.63 -7.13 -20.38
N TYR A 172 -9.15 -7.68 -19.29
CA TYR A 172 -9.04 -7.13 -17.95
C TYR A 172 -8.22 -8.07 -17.08
N THR A 173 -7.31 -7.51 -16.31
CA THR A 173 -6.44 -8.23 -15.37
C THR A 173 -6.60 -7.62 -13.98
N LEU A 174 -7.17 -8.38 -13.05
CA LEU A 174 -7.26 -7.98 -11.66
C LEU A 174 -6.18 -8.67 -10.85
N GLN A 175 -5.44 -7.89 -10.07
CA GLN A 175 -4.47 -8.37 -9.11
C GLN A 175 -5.17 -8.59 -7.77
N GLY A 176 -5.06 -9.81 -7.25
CA GLY A 176 -5.73 -10.23 -6.00
C GLY A 176 -4.85 -9.99 -4.78
N ASP A 177 -3.55 -9.92 -5.02
CA ASP A 177 -2.60 -9.53 -4.02
C ASP A 177 -2.76 -8.03 -3.70
N PRO A 178 -3.12 -7.68 -2.45
CA PRO A 178 -3.26 -6.28 -2.04
C PRO A 178 -2.00 -5.44 -2.28
N ARG A 179 -0.81 -6.07 -2.36
CA ARG A 179 0.49 -5.42 -2.58
C ARG A 179 0.65 -4.82 -3.98
N ILE A 180 -0.05 -5.37 -4.97
CA ILE A 180 0.05 -4.98 -6.39
C ILE A 180 -1.34 -4.74 -6.99
N ARG A 181 -2.35 -4.51 -6.15
CA ARG A 181 -3.74 -4.36 -6.61
C ARG A 181 -3.95 -3.16 -7.52
N ASP A 182 -3.15 -2.12 -7.35
CA ASP A 182 -3.07 -0.95 -8.21
C ASP A 182 -2.33 -1.19 -9.54
N GLU A 183 -1.69 -2.35 -9.71
CA GLU A 183 -1.18 -2.82 -10.99
C GLU A 183 -2.29 -3.48 -11.84
N SER A 184 -3.50 -3.64 -11.30
CA SER A 184 -4.65 -4.08 -12.11
C SER A 184 -4.89 -3.14 -13.27
N ASP A 185 -5.06 -3.70 -14.46
CA ASP A 185 -5.12 -2.98 -15.72
C ASP A 185 -6.09 -3.62 -16.71
N TRP A 186 -6.47 -2.84 -17.72
CA TRP A 186 -7.16 -3.34 -18.89
C TRP A 186 -6.39 -2.97 -20.16
N ASN A 187 -6.57 -3.76 -21.21
CA ASN A 187 -5.99 -3.51 -22.52
C ASN A 187 -7.00 -3.85 -23.62
N ASP A 188 -7.28 -2.90 -24.51
CA ASP A 188 -8.00 -3.11 -25.75
C ASP A 188 -7.01 -3.12 -26.92
N SER A 189 -6.84 -4.30 -27.52
CA SER A 189 -5.90 -4.51 -28.62
C SER A 189 -6.36 -3.89 -29.94
N ASP A 190 -7.65 -3.61 -30.11
CA ASP A 190 -8.19 -3.09 -31.37
C ASP A 190 -7.82 -1.61 -31.54
N VAL A 191 -8.05 -0.82 -30.49
CA VAL A 191 -7.76 0.62 -30.46
C VAL A 191 -6.45 0.96 -29.75
N GLN A 192 -5.64 -0.03 -29.41
CA GLN A 192 -4.33 0.10 -28.74
C GLN A 192 -4.39 1.00 -27.50
N ASN A 193 -5.38 0.74 -26.63
CA ASN A 193 -5.67 1.56 -25.48
C ASN A 193 -5.65 0.75 -24.19
N THR A 194 -5.32 1.40 -23.08
CA THR A 194 -5.14 0.75 -21.79
C THR A 194 -5.49 1.70 -20.66
N GLY A 195 -5.67 1.16 -19.46
CA GLY A 195 -5.66 1.98 -18.28
C GLY A 195 -5.82 1.21 -16.99
N PRO A 196 -5.77 1.95 -15.87
CA PRO A 196 -5.86 1.36 -14.55
C PRO A 196 -7.26 0.81 -14.27
N ILE A 197 -7.30 -0.28 -13.54
CA ILE A 197 -8.51 -0.73 -12.83
C ILE A 197 -8.28 -0.50 -11.34
N ARG A 198 -9.26 0.08 -10.66
CA ARG A 198 -9.21 0.36 -9.22
C ARG A 198 -10.44 -0.19 -8.53
N LEU A 199 -10.28 -0.70 -7.32
CA LEU A 199 -11.40 -1.05 -6.46
C LEU A 199 -12.19 0.23 -6.11
N GLU A 200 -13.51 0.15 -6.12
CA GLU A 200 -14.45 1.20 -5.69
C GLU A 200 -14.48 1.34 -4.15
#